data_AF-A0A0K2Y7X5-F1
#
_entry.id   AF-A0A0K2Y7X5-F1
#
_cell.length_a   1.000
_cell.length_b   1.000
_cell.length_c   1.000
_cell.angle_alpha   90.00
_cell.angle_beta   90.00
_cell.angle_gamma   90.00
#
_symmetry.space_group_name_H-M   'P 1'
#
loop_
_entity.id
_entity.type
_entity.pdbx_description
1 polymer ?
#
loop_
_entity_poly.entity_id
_entity_poly.type
_entity_poly.pdbx_seq_one_letter_code
_entity_poly.pdbx_strand_id
1 'polypeptide(L)'
;MGTDLGEKINLEKLLDNFPFEIWIKNTEGKYIYVNKFTIKNLGLPKKEIIVKTDFEIRKTEIANNCYLSDKEVLINNKCIYNEEVILNGDYYESFAVYKFPISLDNGEYLLGGCAKEISYKKSFQKDFNNLFMKSSFEEVI
;
A
#
# COMPACT_ATOMS: atom_id res chain seq x y z
N MET A 1 22.44 -0.46 -32.10
CA MET A 1 21.40 -1.44 -32.49
C MET A 1 20.30 -1.37 -31.44
N GLY A 2 19.30 -0.52 -31.69
CA GLY A 2 18.10 -0.48 -30.85
C GLY A 2 17.30 -1.74 -31.13
N THR A 3 16.99 -2.50 -30.08
CA THR A 3 16.04 -3.60 -30.18
C THR A 3 14.68 -2.98 -30.43
N ASP A 4 14.26 -3.00 -31.69
CA ASP A 4 12.88 -2.81 -32.11
C ASP A 4 12.04 -3.92 -31.46
N LEU A 5 11.57 -3.65 -30.24
CA LEU A 5 10.51 -4.43 -29.60
C LEU A 5 9.22 -4.06 -30.34
N GLY A 6 9.03 -4.66 -31.52
CA GLY A 6 7.83 -4.52 -32.36
C GLY A 6 6.54 -4.98 -31.66
N GLU A 7 6.62 -5.48 -30.42
CA GLU A 7 5.49 -5.69 -29.53
C GLU A 7 5.44 -4.56 -28.49
N LYS A 8 4.34 -3.80 -28.52
CA LYS A 8 3.97 -2.85 -27.46
C LYS A 8 3.98 -3.59 -26.12
N ILE A 9 4.94 -3.29 -25.24
CA ILE A 9 5.04 -3.92 -23.92
C ILE A 9 3.70 -3.76 -23.19
N ASN A 10 3.10 -4.88 -22.79
CA ASN A 10 1.88 -4.88 -22.00
C ASN A 10 2.24 -4.58 -20.54
N LEU A 11 2.15 -3.30 -20.17
CA LEU A 11 2.45 -2.83 -18.81
C LEU A 11 1.52 -3.47 -17.76
N GLU A 12 0.27 -3.76 -18.09
CA GLU A 12 -0.65 -4.43 -17.15
C GLU A 12 -0.16 -5.84 -16.80
N LYS A 13 0.29 -6.62 -17.79
CA LYS A 13 0.90 -7.94 -17.54
C LYS A 13 2.17 -7.83 -16.70
N LEU A 14 2.98 -6.79 -16.89
CA LEU A 14 4.16 -6.57 -16.07
C LEU A 14 3.76 -6.30 -14.61
N LEU A 15 2.83 -5.37 -14.39
CA LEU A 15 2.36 -4.99 -13.06
C LEU A 15 1.64 -6.15 -12.33
N ASP A 16 0.93 -7.00 -13.07
CA ASP A 16 0.23 -8.18 -12.53
C ASP A 16 1.17 -9.31 -12.09
N ASN A 17 2.41 -9.34 -12.58
CA ASN A 17 3.40 -10.35 -12.19
C ASN A 17 4.21 -9.96 -10.94
N PHE A 18 4.11 -8.72 -10.46
CA PHE A 18 4.74 -8.35 -9.20
C PHE A 18 4.03 -9.01 -8.02
N PRO A 19 4.77 -9.63 -7.09
CA PRO A 19 4.20 -10.20 -5.87
C PRO A 19 3.95 -9.11 -4.80
N PHE A 20 3.56 -7.90 -5.22
CA PHE A 20 3.34 -6.71 -4.39
C PHE A 20 1.99 -6.12 -4.72
N GLU A 21 1.35 -5.50 -3.74
CA GLU A 21 0.25 -4.59 -4.02
C GLU A 21 0.76 -3.41 -4.83
N ILE A 22 0.06 -3.03 -5.89
CA ILE A 22 0.36 -1.85 -6.70
C ILE A 22 -0.94 -1.12 -6.98
N TRP A 23 -0.97 0.18 -6.73
CA TRP A 23 -2.16 1.00 -6.93
C TRP A 23 -1.85 2.39 -7.45
N ILE A 24 -2.89 3.02 -7.99
CA ILE A 24 -2.95 4.46 -8.19
C ILE A 24 -4.28 4.97 -7.62
N LYS A 25 -4.24 6.09 -6.91
CA LYS A 25 -5.40 6.82 -6.39
C LYS A 25 -5.45 8.23 -6.97
N ASN A 26 -6.65 8.80 -7.03
CA ASN A 26 -6.82 10.24 -7.24
C ASN A 26 -6.60 11.02 -5.93
N THR A 27 -6.68 12.34 -5.99
CA THR A 27 -6.50 13.25 -4.83
C THR A 27 -7.59 13.10 -3.75
N GLU A 28 -8.74 12.52 -4.09
CA GLU A 28 -9.80 12.17 -3.13
C GLU A 28 -9.53 10.83 -2.42
N GLY A 29 -8.40 10.17 -2.70
CA GLY A 29 -8.05 8.87 -2.14
C GLY A 29 -8.80 7.69 -2.76
N LYS A 30 -9.50 7.89 -3.90
CA LYS A 30 -10.22 6.82 -4.60
C LYS A 30 -9.29 6.05 -5.52
N TYR A 31 -9.36 4.72 -5.46
CA TYR A 31 -8.62 3.84 -6.35
C TYR A 31 -9.03 4.04 -7.82
N ILE A 32 -8.07 4.34 -8.67
CA ILE A 32 -8.25 4.40 -10.13
C ILE A 32 -7.57 3.22 -10.84
N TYR A 33 -6.60 2.60 -10.17
CA TYR A 33 -5.89 1.43 -10.66
C TYR A 33 -5.46 0.54 -9.49
N VAL A 34 -5.51 -0.78 -9.72
CA VAL A 34 -4.91 -1.82 -8.88
C VAL A 34 -4.42 -2.97 -9.76
N ASN A 35 -3.32 -3.62 -9.39
CA ASN A 35 -2.86 -4.86 -10.05
C ASN A 35 -3.62 -6.10 -9.52
N LYS A 36 -3.40 -7.24 -10.17
CA LYS A 36 -3.98 -8.54 -9.79
C LYS A 36 -3.62 -8.97 -8.37
N PHE A 37 -2.41 -8.65 -7.90
CA PHE A 37 -1.99 -9.01 -6.55
C PHE A 37 -2.80 -8.24 -5.49
N THR A 38 -3.01 -6.93 -5.66
CA THR A 38 -3.87 -6.13 -4.77
C THR A 38 -5.30 -6.67 -4.73
N ILE A 39 -5.88 -7.03 -5.87
CA ILE A 39 -7.22 -7.63 -5.96
C ILE A 39 -7.28 -8.91 -5.12
N LYS A 40 -6.27 -9.77 -5.27
CA LYS A 40 -6.16 -11.02 -4.51
C LYS A 40 -6.02 -10.75 -3.01
N ASN A 41 -5.19 -9.78 -2.60
CA ASN A 41 -4.94 -9.50 -1.20
C ASN A 41 -6.16 -8.89 -0.49
N LEU A 42 -6.89 -8.01 -1.18
CA LEU A 42 -8.13 -7.45 -0.69
C LEU A 42 -9.28 -8.46 -0.64
N GLY A 43 -9.21 -9.54 -1.45
CA GLY A 43 -10.28 -10.53 -1.55
C GLY A 43 -11.57 -9.98 -2.20
N LEU A 44 -11.49 -8.84 -2.87
CA LEU A 44 -12.63 -8.16 -3.52
C LEU A 44 -12.44 -8.14 -5.04
N PRO A 45 -13.53 -8.22 -5.83
CA PRO A 45 -13.41 -8.06 -7.28
C PRO A 45 -13.03 -6.62 -7.64
N LYS A 46 -12.25 -6.42 -8.72
CA LYS A 46 -11.75 -5.10 -9.17
C LYS A 46 -12.84 -4.02 -9.22
N LYS A 47 -14.05 -4.37 -9.67
CA LYS A 47 -15.21 -3.46 -9.77
C LYS A 47 -15.69 -2.90 -8.41
N GLU A 48 -15.41 -3.60 -7.31
CA GLU A 48 -15.74 -3.18 -5.95
C GLU A 48 -14.58 -2.46 -5.27
N ILE A 49 -13.42 -2.34 -5.94
CA ILE A 49 -12.24 -1.62 -5.46
C ILE A 49 -12.11 -0.27 -6.16
N ILE A 50 -12.27 -0.25 -7.48
CA ILE A 50 -12.18 0.99 -8.27
C ILE A 50 -13.26 1.98 -7.80
N VAL A 51 -12.92 3.27 -7.78
CA VAL A 51 -13.66 4.41 -7.22
C VAL A 51 -13.93 4.37 -5.71
N LYS A 52 -13.44 3.35 -4.99
CA LYS A 52 -13.54 3.26 -3.53
C LYS A 52 -12.35 3.88 -2.84
N THR A 53 -12.55 4.33 -1.61
CA THR A 53 -11.50 4.76 -0.67
C THR A 53 -11.09 3.60 0.24
N ASP A 54 -9.93 3.69 0.91
CA ASP A 54 -9.52 2.66 1.88
C ASP A 54 -10.57 2.41 2.96
N PHE A 55 -11.27 3.46 3.41
CA PHE A 55 -12.31 3.37 4.44
C PHE A 55 -13.51 2.51 4.02
N GLU A 56 -13.74 2.33 2.72
CA GLU A 56 -14.84 1.51 2.20
C GLU A 56 -14.45 0.04 2.01
N ILE A 57 -13.15 -0.28 1.93
CA ILE A 57 -12.66 -1.62 1.52
C ILE A 57 -11.62 -2.24 2.47
N ARG A 58 -11.13 -1.49 3.47
CA ARG A 58 -10.19 -1.97 4.49
C ARG A 58 -10.72 -1.70 5.89
N LYS A 59 -10.14 -2.37 6.89
CA LYS A 59 -10.37 -2.07 8.30
C LYS A 59 -9.97 -0.62 8.59
N THR A 60 -10.72 0.05 9.47
CA THR A 60 -10.56 1.48 9.80
C THR A 60 -9.13 1.86 10.20
N GLU A 61 -8.45 1.00 10.97
CA GLU A 61 -7.05 1.23 11.39
C GLU A 61 -6.11 1.35 10.18
N ILE A 62 -6.19 0.39 9.25
CA ILE A 62 -5.39 0.39 8.02
C ILE A 62 -5.75 1.58 7.13
N ALA A 63 -7.05 1.87 7.02
CA ALA A 63 -7.53 2.99 6.22
C ALA A 63 -7.02 4.34 6.74
N ASN A 64 -6.97 4.53 8.05
CA ASN A 64 -6.39 5.73 8.67
C ASN A 64 -4.90 5.86 8.35
N ASN A 65 -4.11 4.78 8.52
CA ASN A 65 -2.68 4.80 8.21
C ASN A 65 -2.43 5.13 6.73
N CYS A 66 -3.22 4.52 5.84
CA CYS A 66 -3.19 4.81 4.40
C CYS A 66 -3.50 6.29 4.14
N TYR A 67 -4.57 6.82 4.71
CA TYR A 67 -4.98 8.22 4.51
C TYR A 67 -3.93 9.22 5.00
N LEU A 68 -3.33 9.00 6.17
CA LEU A 68 -2.32 9.90 6.72
C LEU A 68 -1.05 9.95 5.87
N SER A 69 -0.55 8.79 5.46
CA SER A 69 0.64 8.68 4.61
C SER A 69 0.37 9.13 3.17
N ASP A 70 -0.82 8.89 2.62
CA ASP A 70 -1.24 9.44 1.32
C ASP A 70 -1.26 10.98 1.35
N LYS A 71 -1.81 11.55 2.42
CA LYS A 71 -1.86 13.01 2.63
C LYS A 71 -0.47 13.61 2.76
N GLU A 72 0.46 12.94 3.43
CA GLU A 72 1.85 13.38 3.54
C GLU A 72 2.53 13.52 2.18
N VAL A 73 2.35 12.53 1.29
CA VAL A 73 2.91 12.56 -0.07
C VAL A 73 2.34 13.73 -0.86
N LEU A 74 1.02 13.92 -0.81
CA LEU A 74 0.33 14.95 -1.60
C LEU A 74 0.67 16.37 -1.11
N ILE A 75 0.73 16.60 0.21
CA ILE A 75 1.07 17.92 0.77
C ILE A 75 2.52 18.28 0.48
N ASN A 76 3.45 17.35 0.68
CA ASN A 76 4.87 17.62 0.53
C ASN A 76 5.37 17.47 -0.90
N ASN A 77 4.55 16.92 -1.79
CA ASN A 77 4.91 16.53 -3.15
C ASN A 77 6.23 15.73 -3.21
N LYS A 78 6.36 14.75 -2.31
CA LYS A 78 7.57 13.94 -2.13
C LYS A 78 7.24 12.47 -1.99
N CYS A 79 8.14 11.63 -2.50
CA CYS A 79 8.06 10.20 -2.26
C CYS A 79 8.31 9.89 -0.79
N ILE A 80 7.62 8.88 -0.27
CA ILE A 80 7.86 8.33 1.07
C ILE A 80 8.09 6.83 0.99
N TYR A 81 8.85 6.33 1.95
CA TYR A 81 9.03 4.90 2.23
C TYR A 81 8.80 4.68 3.71
N ASN A 82 7.87 3.80 4.05
CA ASN A 82 7.53 3.45 5.43
C ASN A 82 7.51 1.93 5.60
N GLU A 83 7.92 1.44 6.77
CA GLU A 83 7.59 0.10 7.23
C GLU A 83 6.37 0.21 8.14
N GLU A 84 5.22 -0.20 7.64
CA GLU A 84 3.93 -0.14 8.34
C GLU A 84 3.67 -1.47 9.04
N VAL A 85 3.34 -1.42 10.33
CA VAL A 85 2.91 -2.58 11.11
C VAL A 85 1.40 -2.51 11.27
N ILE A 86 0.72 -3.60 10.91
CA ILE A 86 -0.72 -3.72 10.96
C ILE A 86 -1.10 -4.85 11.90
N LEU A 87 -2.02 -4.58 12.83
CA LEU A 87 -2.63 -5.62 13.65
C LEU A 87 -3.73 -6.34 12.87
N ASN A 88 -3.56 -7.64 12.64
CA ASN A 88 -4.54 -8.48 11.99
C ASN A 88 -5.03 -9.58 12.95
N GLY A 89 -6.00 -9.22 13.79
CA GLY A 89 -6.45 -10.11 14.87
C GLY A 89 -5.38 -10.17 15.97
N ASP A 90 -4.84 -11.36 16.22
CA ASP A 90 -3.81 -11.58 17.26
C ASP A 90 -2.37 -11.54 16.72
N TYR A 91 -2.19 -11.23 15.43
CA TYR A 91 -0.88 -11.25 14.78
C TYR A 91 -0.55 -9.90 14.13
N TYR A 92 0.73 -9.53 14.19
CA TYR A 92 1.26 -8.37 13.50
C TYR A 92 1.80 -8.77 12.13
N GLU A 93 1.31 -8.09 11.11
CA GLU A 93 1.84 -8.11 9.75
C GLU A 93 2.64 -6.83 9.54
N SER A 94 3.69 -6.90 8.73
CA SER A 94 4.55 -5.76 8.46
C SER A 94 4.68 -5.57 6.97
N PHE A 95 4.64 -4.33 6.51
CA PHE A 95 4.60 -3.97 5.10
C PHE A 95 5.64 -2.90 4.81
N ALA A 96 6.51 -3.15 3.84
CA ALA A 96 7.29 -2.09 3.22
C ALA A 96 6.41 -1.39 2.18
N VAL A 97 6.13 -0.11 2.40
CA VAL A 97 5.21 0.71 1.60
C VAL A 97 5.98 1.86 0.97
N TYR A 98 5.87 1.98 -0.35
CA TYR A 98 6.42 3.10 -1.11
C TYR A 98 5.29 3.87 -1.79
N LYS A 99 5.30 5.19 -1.65
CA LYS A 99 4.28 6.06 -2.25
C LYS A 99 4.93 7.28 -2.89
N PHE A 100 4.36 7.76 -3.98
CA PHE A 100 4.93 8.83 -4.78
C PHE A 100 3.85 9.63 -5.52
N PRO A 101 4.03 10.94 -5.69
CA PRO A 101 3.14 11.73 -6.53
C PRO A 101 3.40 11.42 -8.00
N ILE A 102 2.33 11.41 -8.80
CA ILE A 102 2.39 11.29 -10.26
C ILE A 102 1.81 12.58 -10.82
N SER A 103 2.67 13.45 -11.35
CA SER A 103 2.24 14.68 -12.00
C SER A 103 1.51 14.38 -13.31
N LEU A 104 0.42 15.09 -13.55
CA LEU A 104 -0.31 15.09 -14.80
C LEU A 104 -0.02 16.37 -15.59
N ASP A 105 -0.24 16.32 -16.91
CA ASP A 105 0.02 17.45 -17.82
C ASP A 105 -0.84 18.70 -17.50
N ASN A 106 -1.99 18.50 -16.84
CA ASN A 106 -2.89 19.57 -16.42
C ASN A 106 -2.48 20.24 -15.09
N GLY A 107 -1.35 19.83 -14.49
CA GLY A 107 -0.88 20.32 -13.19
C GLY A 107 -1.53 19.66 -11.97
N GLU A 108 -2.44 18.70 -12.18
CA GLU A 108 -2.96 17.85 -11.11
C GLU A 108 -1.97 16.72 -10.78
N TYR A 109 -2.23 16.04 -9.65
CA TYR A 109 -1.42 14.93 -9.19
C TYR A 109 -2.30 13.71 -8.92
N LEU A 110 -1.76 12.54 -9.23
CA LEU A 110 -2.26 11.26 -8.72
C LEU A 110 -1.29 10.76 -7.66
N LEU A 111 -1.74 9.77 -6.89
CA LEU A 111 -0.91 9.09 -5.93
C LEU A 111 -0.64 7.65 -6.40
N GLY A 112 0.61 7.36 -6.73
CA GLY A 112 1.08 6.00 -6.99
C GLY A 112 1.61 5.37 -5.70
N GLY A 113 1.52 4.04 -5.62
CA GLY A 113 2.18 3.33 -4.54
C GLY A 113 2.26 1.82 -4.75
N CYS A 114 3.14 1.20 -3.97
CA CYS A 114 3.22 -0.25 -3.85
C CYS A 114 3.49 -0.66 -2.39
N ALA A 115 3.03 -1.86 -2.03
CA ALA A 115 3.27 -2.45 -0.72
C ALA A 115 3.68 -3.91 -0.85
N LYS A 116 4.66 -4.30 -0.06
CA LYS A 116 5.14 -5.67 0.05
C LYS A 116 5.10 -6.09 1.51
N GLU A 117 4.46 -7.22 1.79
CA GLU A 117 4.58 -7.86 3.09
C GLU A 117 6.05 -8.25 3.36
N ILE A 118 6.57 -7.83 4.51
CA ILE A 118 7.91 -8.16 4.99
C ILE A 118 7.79 -9.10 6.20
N SER A 119 8.35 -10.29 6.06
CA SER A 119 8.50 -11.21 7.19
C SER A 119 9.78 -10.87 7.95
N TYR A 120 9.64 -10.46 9.21
CA TYR A 120 10.76 -10.51 10.15
C TYR A 120 11.05 -11.98 10.49
N LYS A 121 12.32 -12.39 10.57
CA LYS A 121 12.69 -13.75 10.99
C LYS A 121 11.97 -14.08 12.31
N LYS A 122 11.40 -15.29 12.42
CA LYS A 122 10.58 -15.76 13.57
C LYS A 122 11.14 -15.44 14.97
N SER A 123 12.47 -15.35 15.14
CA SER A 123 13.09 -14.93 16.41
C SER A 123 12.78 -13.46 16.75
N PHE A 124 12.89 -12.56 15.77
CA PHE A 124 12.53 -11.15 15.93
C PHE A 124 11.03 -10.95 16.07
N GLN A 125 10.20 -11.73 15.37
CA GLN A 125 8.74 -11.59 15.48
C GLN A 125 8.23 -11.96 16.88
N LYS A 126 8.86 -12.94 17.54
CA LYS A 126 8.55 -13.30 18.93
C LYS A 126 8.96 -12.21 19.92
N ASP A 127 10.14 -11.61 19.74
CA ASP A 127 10.64 -10.53 20.59
C ASP A 127 9.86 -9.22 20.36
N PHE A 128 9.50 -8.93 19.11
CA PHE A 128 8.65 -7.81 18.72
C PHE A 128 7.25 -7.94 19.34
N ASN A 129 6.58 -9.09 19.17
CA ASN A 129 5.28 -9.34 19.80
C ASN A 129 5.34 -9.19 21.33
N ASN A 130 6.42 -9.66 21.98
CA ASN A 130 6.61 -9.51 23.42
C ASN A 130 6.84 -8.05 23.85
N LEU A 131 7.54 -7.23 23.06
CA LEU A 131 7.74 -5.81 23.35
C LEU A 131 6.42 -5.02 23.30
N PHE A 132 5.63 -5.20 22.24
CA PHE A 132 4.37 -4.47 22.06
C PHE A 132 3.28 -4.92 23.06
N MET A 133 3.23 -6.22 23.38
CA MET A 133 2.38 -6.70 24.47
C MET A 133 2.76 -6.05 25.80
N LYS A 134 4.05 -5.90 26.12
CA LYS A 134 4.47 -5.24 27.37
C LYS A 134 4.15 -3.75 27.42
N SER A 135 4.37 -3.00 26.33
CA SER A 135 4.07 -1.55 26.30
C SER A 135 2.57 -1.25 26.45
N SER A 136 1.70 -2.17 26.04
CA SER A 136 0.25 -2.06 26.23
C SER A 136 -0.21 -2.23 27.69
N PHE A 137 0.67 -2.74 28.58
CA PHE A 137 0.41 -2.85 30.02
C PHE A 137 1.02 -1.70 30.84
N GLU A 138 1.92 -0.89 30.27
CA GLU A 138 2.58 0.22 31.00
C GLU A 138 1.87 1.57 30.85
N GLU A 139 0.89 1.71 29.94
CA GLU A 139 0.07 2.94 29.81
C GLU A 139 -1.24 2.90 30.63
N VAL A 140 -1.46 1.85 31.44
CA VAL A 140 -2.63 1.73 32.33
C VAL A 140 -2.19 1.47 33.78
N ILE A 141 -1.36 2.37 34.34
CA ILE A 141 -1.20 2.55 35.80
C ILE A 141 -1.05 4.05 36.10
#